data_AF-A0AAV5VKJ2-F1
#
_entry.id   AF-A0AAV5VKJ2-F1
#
_cell.length_a   1.000
_cell.length_b   1.000
_cell.length_c   1.000
_cell.angle_alpha   90.00
_cell.angle_beta   90.00
_cell.angle_gamma   90.00
#
_symmetry.space_group_name_H-M   'P 1'
#
loop_
_entity.id
_entity.type
_entity.pdbx_description
1 polymer ?
#
loop_
_entity_poly.entity_id
_entity_poly.type
_entity_poly.pdbx_seq_one_letter_code
_entity_poly.pdbx_strand_id
1 'polypeptide(L)'
;ISQTGFVEPNGVDLSYVRLPLLVPSVLFAVMSLTAFLVALVLAYMEDVVPTDDQMRRGVLIPYGAIRLACNTTVPFPRGGLPSILLLFERNAYGNAVFRISTCLPIMLRIFQSLSVRHMVRAKQKCGAIFEITSDLMPALTAVEAFSIALFSIMTIHSDFPMANRFAKLSFAISASLNMLASTLILFHFKSKSNNPLETISVGLKIVSLFVFCYLSPQYFQYHHTVTMQPMCHSYIPRIYALIEYVLVAAYAVFHLSWLIDIRHLQFLCYPRSCSGECEPLDPANFVAGGKYEHCRAFEERQWQMRRGKEEVQGEE
;
A
#
# COMPACT_ATOMS: atom_id res chain seq x y z
N ILE A 1 -11.48 6.82 56.36
CA ILE A 1 -10.19 6.17 56.69
C ILE A 1 -9.55 5.74 55.38
N SER A 2 -8.46 6.40 55.00
CA SER A 2 -7.67 6.08 53.81
C SER A 2 -6.98 4.73 54.01
N GLN A 3 -7.42 3.67 53.33
CA GLN A 3 -6.65 2.43 53.29
C GLN A 3 -5.46 2.60 52.35
N THR A 4 -4.34 3.01 52.95
CA THR A 4 -2.98 2.80 52.46
C THR A 4 -2.75 1.30 52.27
N GLY A 5 -2.42 0.84 51.05
CA GLY A 5 -1.88 -0.51 50.90
C GLY A 5 -1.92 -1.17 49.53
N PHE A 6 -2.81 -0.77 48.62
CA PHE A 6 -2.84 -1.37 47.29
C PHE A 6 -2.23 -0.43 46.26
N VAL A 7 -0.93 -0.61 46.03
CA VAL A 7 -0.31 -0.24 44.76
C VAL A 7 -0.82 -1.30 43.78
N GLU A 8 -1.76 -0.94 42.91
CA GLU A 8 -2.04 -1.76 41.72
C GLU A 8 -0.68 -2.07 41.09
N PRO A 9 -0.34 -3.35 40.84
CA PRO A 9 0.87 -3.64 40.11
C PRO A 9 0.78 -2.82 38.83
N ASN A 10 1.78 -1.98 38.58
CA ASN A 10 1.93 -1.15 37.39
C ASN A 10 2.10 -2.08 36.16
N GLY A 11 1.08 -2.88 35.87
CA GLY A 11 0.92 -3.75 34.72
C GLY A 11 0.42 -2.92 33.55
N VAL A 12 0.90 -1.69 33.42
CA VAL A 12 0.63 -0.83 32.26
C VAL A 12 1.03 -1.60 31.00
N ASP A 13 2.10 -2.39 31.04
CA ASP A 13 2.50 -3.25 29.91
C ASP A 13 1.58 -4.47 29.68
N LEU A 14 0.69 -4.81 30.63
CA LEU A 14 -0.35 -5.84 30.48
C LEU A 14 -1.69 -5.25 30.01
N SER A 15 -1.90 -3.92 30.12
CA SER A 15 -3.17 -3.28 29.75
C SER A 15 -3.32 -3.01 28.25
N TYR A 16 -2.24 -3.17 27.48
CA TYR A 16 -2.29 -3.04 26.02
C TYR A 16 -1.44 -4.06 25.28
N VAL A 17 -1.95 -4.51 24.14
CA VAL A 17 -1.24 -5.36 23.20
C VAL A 17 -0.48 -4.47 22.22
N ARG A 18 0.86 -4.58 22.23
CA ARG A 18 1.73 -3.92 21.25
C ARG A 18 1.82 -4.75 19.98
N LEU A 19 1.23 -4.23 18.90
CA LEU A 19 1.29 -4.86 17.58
C LEU A 19 2.20 -4.03 16.66
N PRO A 20 3.46 -4.45 16.43
CA PRO A 20 4.36 -3.72 15.54
C PRO A 20 3.85 -3.80 14.10
N LEU A 21 3.68 -2.64 13.45
CA LEU A 21 3.16 -2.58 12.07
C LEU A 21 4.19 -3.05 11.03
N LEU A 22 5.46 -3.11 11.41
CA LEU A 22 6.55 -3.51 10.53
C LEU A 22 6.39 -4.96 10.05
N VAL A 23 6.12 -5.91 10.95
CA VAL A 23 6.03 -7.35 10.63
C VAL A 23 4.97 -7.65 9.56
N PRO A 24 3.68 -7.26 9.75
CA PRO A 24 2.69 -7.49 8.70
C PRO A 24 3.05 -6.74 7.42
N SER A 25 3.57 -5.51 7.53
CA SER A 25 3.95 -4.75 6.33
C SER A 25 5.05 -5.41 5.51
N VAL A 26 6.08 -5.96 6.16
CA VAL A 26 7.16 -6.70 5.50
C VAL A 26 6.61 -7.97 4.85
N LEU A 27 5.76 -8.72 5.56
CA LEU A 27 5.16 -9.95 5.03
C LEU A 27 4.35 -9.68 3.75
N PHE A 28 3.47 -8.68 3.77
CA PHE A 28 2.70 -8.28 2.58
C PHE A 28 3.59 -7.75 1.45
N ALA A 29 4.64 -6.99 1.76
CA ALA A 29 5.59 -6.51 0.75
C ALA A 29 6.35 -7.66 0.07
N VAL A 30 6.81 -8.64 0.85
CA VAL A 30 7.48 -9.84 0.34
C VAL A 30 6.53 -10.67 -0.51
N MET A 31 5.28 -10.91 -0.05
CA MET A 31 4.27 -11.62 -0.84
C MET A 31 3.94 -10.90 -2.15
N SER A 32 3.77 -9.57 -2.12
CA SER A 32 3.49 -8.79 -3.33
C SER A 32 4.67 -8.81 -4.32
N LEU A 33 5.90 -8.68 -3.84
CA LEU A 33 7.10 -8.70 -4.68
C LEU A 33 7.37 -10.09 -5.27
N THR A 34 7.21 -11.14 -4.47
CA THR A 34 7.35 -12.52 -4.94
C THR A 34 6.28 -12.85 -5.98
N ALA A 35 5.03 -12.46 -5.76
CA ALA A 35 3.97 -12.59 -6.76
C ALA A 35 4.31 -11.84 -8.05
N PHE A 36 4.85 -10.62 -7.97
CA PHE A 36 5.29 -9.86 -9.15
C PHE A 36 6.37 -10.60 -9.96
N LEU A 37 7.39 -11.13 -9.27
CA LEU A 37 8.49 -11.87 -9.91
C LEU A 37 8.00 -13.18 -10.52
N VAL A 38 7.14 -13.92 -9.81
CA VAL A 38 6.53 -15.16 -10.33
C VAL A 38 5.67 -14.85 -11.56
N ALA A 39 4.87 -13.77 -11.54
CA ALA A 39 4.10 -13.33 -12.68
C ALA A 39 5.00 -13.06 -13.90
N LEU A 40 6.13 -12.39 -13.70
CA LEU A 40 7.10 -12.08 -14.76
C LEU A 40 7.72 -13.35 -15.36
N VAL A 41 8.16 -14.27 -14.50
CA VAL A 41 8.76 -15.54 -14.95
C VAL A 41 7.74 -16.38 -15.71
N LEU A 42 6.53 -16.54 -15.19
CA LEU A 42 5.47 -17.29 -15.86
C LEU A 42 5.09 -16.65 -17.20
N ALA A 43 4.93 -15.32 -17.24
CA ALA A 43 4.59 -14.61 -18.47
C ALA A 43 5.68 -14.75 -19.53
N TYR A 44 6.95 -14.76 -19.11
CA TYR A 44 8.09 -14.94 -20.02
C TYR A 44 8.22 -16.37 -20.54
N MET A 45 8.01 -17.39 -19.68
CA MET A 45 8.12 -18.80 -20.08
C MET A 45 7.03 -19.23 -21.07
N GLU A 46 5.86 -18.62 -20.95
CA GLU A 46 4.68 -18.89 -21.78
C GLU A 46 4.50 -17.80 -22.87
N ASP A 47 5.52 -16.97 -23.14
CA ASP A 47 5.45 -15.96 -24.21
C ASP A 47 5.50 -16.64 -25.58
N VAL A 48 4.37 -16.60 -26.28
CA VAL A 48 4.29 -17.12 -27.65
C VAL A 48 4.72 -16.03 -28.62
N VAL A 49 5.89 -16.22 -29.21
CA VAL A 49 6.43 -15.38 -30.29
C VAL A 49 5.94 -15.92 -31.64
N PRO A 50 5.04 -15.22 -32.35
CA PRO A 50 4.59 -15.67 -33.67
C PRO A 50 5.72 -15.65 -34.69
N THR A 51 5.73 -16.65 -35.57
CA THR A 51 6.67 -16.72 -36.70
C THR A 51 6.30 -15.70 -37.80
N ASP A 52 7.27 -15.34 -38.66
CA ASP A 52 7.06 -14.37 -39.75
C ASP A 52 5.93 -14.79 -40.71
N ASP A 53 5.80 -16.09 -40.97
CA ASP A 53 4.71 -16.63 -41.80
C ASP A 53 3.34 -16.52 -41.14
N GLN A 54 3.29 -16.70 -39.82
CA GLN A 54 2.08 -16.51 -39.03
C GLN A 54 1.67 -15.04 -39.02
N MET A 55 2.63 -14.12 -38.86
CA MET A 55 2.38 -12.67 -38.95
C MET A 55 1.77 -12.29 -40.32
N ARG A 56 2.21 -12.88 -41.43
CA ARG A 56 1.65 -12.56 -42.76
C ARG A 56 0.20 -13.04 -42.98
N ARG A 57 -0.23 -14.10 -42.30
CA ARG A 57 -1.54 -14.75 -42.52
C ARG A 57 -2.63 -14.33 -41.54
N GLY A 58 -2.31 -13.51 -40.54
CA GLY A 58 -3.19 -13.21 -39.41
C GLY A 58 -3.08 -14.30 -38.34
N VAL A 59 -2.87 -13.89 -37.08
CA VAL A 59 -2.69 -14.81 -35.96
C VAL A 59 -3.82 -14.63 -34.94
N LEU A 60 -4.37 -15.76 -34.51
CA LEU A 60 -5.22 -15.82 -33.33
C LEU A 60 -4.37 -16.29 -32.15
N ILE A 61 -4.13 -15.40 -31.20
CA ILE A 61 -3.32 -15.72 -30.01
C ILE A 61 -4.24 -16.31 -28.94
N PRO A 62 -3.91 -17.48 -28.36
CA PRO A 62 -4.67 -18.02 -27.24
C PRO A 62 -4.44 -17.18 -25.98
N TYR A 63 -5.53 -16.81 -25.30
CA TYR A 63 -5.54 -16.16 -24.00
C TYR A 63 -6.51 -16.91 -23.08
N GLY A 64 -5.98 -17.83 -22.27
CA GLY A 64 -6.80 -18.77 -21.52
C GLY A 64 -7.70 -19.59 -22.47
N ALA A 65 -9.02 -19.45 -22.32
CA ALA A 65 -10.01 -20.11 -23.18
C ALA A 65 -10.38 -19.31 -24.46
N ILE A 66 -9.94 -18.05 -24.57
CA ILE A 66 -10.35 -17.13 -25.65
C ILE A 66 -9.23 -17.05 -26.71
N ARG A 67 -9.60 -16.77 -27.97
CA ARG A 67 -8.65 -16.47 -29.05
C ARG A 67 -8.77 -15.01 -29.48
N LEU A 68 -7.66 -14.29 -29.44
CA LEU A 68 -7.60 -12.85 -29.71
C LEU A 68 -7.04 -12.59 -31.11
N ALA A 69 -7.73 -11.76 -31.89
CA ALA A 69 -7.21 -11.22 -33.14
C ALA A 69 -6.24 -10.08 -32.84
N CYS A 70 -5.06 -10.11 -33.44
CA CYS A 70 -4.03 -9.10 -33.25
C CYS A 70 -3.63 -8.46 -34.59
N ASN A 71 -3.10 -7.24 -34.53
CA ASN A 71 -2.60 -6.51 -35.68
C ASN A 71 -1.22 -7.03 -36.08
N THR A 72 -1.12 -7.58 -37.29
CA THR A 72 0.11 -8.14 -37.84
C THR A 72 0.92 -7.15 -38.68
N THR A 73 0.43 -5.91 -38.88
CA THR A 73 1.13 -4.89 -39.66
C THR A 73 2.31 -4.27 -38.92
N VAL A 74 2.41 -4.48 -37.61
CA VAL A 74 3.53 -4.00 -36.78
C VAL A 74 4.64 -5.06 -36.79
N PRO A 75 5.82 -4.77 -37.36
CA PRO A 75 6.92 -5.72 -37.40
C PRO A 75 7.64 -5.79 -36.05
N PHE A 76 8.35 -6.89 -35.82
CA PHE A 76 9.24 -7.02 -34.68
C PHE A 76 10.32 -5.92 -34.69
N PRO A 77 10.47 -5.14 -33.60
CA PRO A 77 11.51 -4.13 -33.53
C PRO A 77 12.89 -4.80 -33.50
N ARG A 78 13.85 -4.26 -34.28
CA ARG A 78 15.22 -4.79 -34.32
C ARG A 78 15.86 -4.70 -32.93
N GLY A 79 16.15 -5.86 -32.35
CA GLY A 79 16.68 -5.97 -31.00
C GLY A 79 15.67 -5.64 -29.90
N GLY A 80 14.36 -5.73 -30.15
CA GLY A 80 13.33 -5.47 -29.14
C GLY A 80 13.53 -6.23 -27.83
N LEU A 81 13.03 -5.66 -26.75
CA LEU A 81 12.95 -6.31 -25.44
C LEU A 81 11.48 -6.47 -25.07
N PRO A 82 11.14 -7.52 -24.28
CA PRO A 82 9.75 -7.77 -23.92
C PRO A 82 9.25 -6.74 -22.92
N SER A 83 8.11 -6.11 -23.21
CA SER A 83 7.46 -5.21 -22.26
C SER A 83 6.79 -6.01 -21.15
N ILE A 84 6.97 -5.58 -19.90
CA ILE A 84 6.39 -6.27 -18.72
C ILE A 84 4.86 -6.21 -18.78
N LEU A 85 4.29 -5.04 -19.04
CA LEU A 85 2.83 -4.90 -19.09
C LEU A 85 2.22 -5.64 -20.28
N LEU A 86 2.87 -5.63 -21.46
CA LEU A 86 2.36 -6.40 -22.61
C LEU A 86 2.48 -7.92 -22.39
N LEU A 87 3.52 -8.38 -21.70
CA LEU A 87 3.66 -9.78 -21.29
C LEU A 87 2.50 -10.20 -20.37
N PHE A 88 2.22 -9.43 -19.32
CA PHE A 88 1.09 -9.69 -18.43
C PHE A 88 -0.25 -9.59 -19.11
N GLU A 89 -0.34 -8.79 -20.15
CA GLU A 89 -1.56 -8.63 -20.90
C GLU A 89 -1.84 -9.81 -21.84
N ARG A 90 -0.81 -10.37 -22.47
CA ARG A 90 -0.97 -11.49 -23.40
C ARG A 90 -0.97 -12.86 -22.70
N ASN A 91 -0.56 -12.91 -21.44
CA ASN A 91 -0.45 -14.15 -20.69
C ASN A 91 -1.48 -14.25 -19.56
N ALA A 92 -2.40 -15.22 -19.61
CA ALA A 92 -3.43 -15.38 -18.59
C ALA A 92 -2.87 -15.72 -17.20
N TYR A 93 -1.86 -16.60 -17.11
CA TYR A 93 -1.25 -16.98 -15.83
C TYR A 93 -0.45 -15.82 -15.23
N GLY A 94 0.37 -15.15 -16.06
CA GLY A 94 1.09 -13.95 -15.66
C GLY A 94 0.14 -12.85 -15.18
N ASN A 95 -0.95 -12.61 -15.91
CA ASN A 95 -1.98 -11.65 -15.52
C ASN A 95 -2.61 -11.99 -14.17
N ALA A 96 -3.03 -13.23 -13.96
CA ALA A 96 -3.68 -13.67 -12.74
C ALA A 96 -2.78 -13.47 -11.51
N VAL A 97 -1.51 -13.83 -11.60
CA VAL A 97 -0.55 -13.62 -10.50
C VAL A 97 -0.22 -12.13 -10.32
N PHE A 98 -0.16 -11.35 -11.40
CA PHE A 98 0.03 -9.90 -11.33
C PHE A 98 -1.12 -9.19 -10.59
N ARG A 99 -2.36 -9.67 -10.74
CA ARG A 99 -3.51 -9.18 -9.94
C ARG A 99 -3.31 -9.41 -8.45
N ILE A 100 -2.79 -10.57 -8.06
CA ILE A 100 -2.48 -10.85 -6.65
C ILE A 100 -1.43 -9.86 -6.12
N SER A 101 -0.39 -9.61 -6.90
CA SER A 101 0.67 -8.65 -6.55
C SER A 101 0.14 -7.23 -6.31
N THR A 102 -0.80 -6.76 -7.13
CA THR A 102 -1.36 -5.40 -7.06
C THR A 102 -2.51 -5.25 -6.06
N CYS A 103 -3.34 -6.27 -5.88
CA CYS A 103 -4.49 -6.24 -4.97
C CYS A 103 -4.15 -6.46 -3.50
N LEU A 104 -3.20 -7.35 -3.19
CA LEU A 104 -2.79 -7.63 -1.81
C LEU A 104 -2.35 -6.37 -1.01
N PRO A 105 -1.52 -5.46 -1.56
CA PRO A 105 -1.02 -4.33 -0.79
C PRO A 105 -2.04 -3.18 -0.65
N ILE A 106 -3.21 -3.21 -1.29
CA ILE A 106 -4.16 -2.08 -1.29
C ILE A 106 -4.53 -1.67 0.16
N MET A 107 -5.04 -2.63 0.94
CA MET A 107 -5.52 -2.34 2.30
C MET A 107 -4.39 -1.86 3.21
N LEU A 108 -3.22 -2.48 3.10
CA LEU A 108 -2.06 -2.09 3.87
C LEU A 108 -1.60 -0.67 3.53
N ARG A 109 -1.55 -0.31 2.24
CA ARG A 109 -1.13 1.01 1.80
C ARG A 109 -2.10 2.10 2.24
N ILE A 110 -3.40 1.84 2.14
CA ILE A 110 -4.43 2.76 2.64
C ILE A 110 -4.27 2.92 4.16
N PHE A 111 -4.11 1.83 4.89
CA PHE A 111 -3.91 1.86 6.34
C PHE A 111 -2.65 2.65 6.76
N GLN A 112 -1.52 2.43 6.06
CA GLN A 112 -0.28 3.16 6.29
C GLN A 112 -0.45 4.67 6.01
N SER A 113 -1.16 5.03 4.93
CA SER A 113 -1.42 6.44 4.60
C SER A 113 -2.28 7.14 5.66
N LEU A 114 -3.29 6.45 6.20
CA LEU A 114 -4.13 6.95 7.30
C LEU A 114 -3.32 7.09 8.59
N SER A 115 -2.45 6.12 8.89
CA SER A 115 -1.58 6.16 10.07
C SER A 115 -0.68 7.40 10.05
N VAL A 116 -0.07 7.70 8.90
CA VAL A 116 0.76 8.91 8.77
C VAL A 116 -0.06 10.18 8.89
N ARG A 117 -1.24 10.26 8.29
CA ARG A 117 -2.14 11.40 8.48
C ARG A 117 -2.40 11.69 9.96
N HIS A 118 -2.72 10.66 10.74
CA HIS A 118 -2.95 10.83 12.18
C HIS A 118 -1.69 11.27 12.94
N MET A 119 -0.51 10.75 12.57
CA MET A 119 0.75 11.20 13.16
C MET A 119 1.07 12.66 12.86
N VAL A 120 0.82 13.11 11.63
CA VAL A 120 1.03 14.51 11.22
C VAL A 120 0.11 15.43 12.02
N ARG A 121 -1.18 15.07 12.11
CA ARG A 121 -2.17 15.85 12.90
C ARG A 121 -1.89 15.88 14.39
N ALA A 122 -1.32 14.82 14.96
CA ALA A 122 -0.92 14.81 16.37
C ALA A 122 0.19 15.83 16.68
N LYS A 123 0.99 16.24 15.68
CA LYS A 123 2.00 17.28 15.84
C LYS A 123 1.38 18.66 15.61
N GLN A 124 0.99 19.30 16.71
CA GLN A 124 0.27 20.60 16.83
C GLN A 124 0.88 21.84 16.12
N LYS A 125 1.96 21.73 15.32
CA LYS A 125 2.67 22.88 14.70
C LYS A 125 2.96 22.69 13.21
N CYS A 126 2.02 22.15 12.45
CA CYS A 126 2.18 22.06 10.99
C CYS A 126 1.54 23.28 10.30
N GLY A 127 2.15 23.76 9.22
CA GLY A 127 1.54 24.82 8.38
C GLY A 127 0.38 24.26 7.54
N ALA A 128 -0.54 25.14 7.10
CA ALA A 128 -1.76 24.76 6.37
C ALA A 128 -1.51 23.85 5.14
N ILE A 129 -0.41 24.06 4.42
CA ILE A 129 -0.03 23.23 3.26
C ILE A 129 0.20 21.77 3.68
N PHE A 130 0.84 21.54 4.83
CA PHE A 130 1.11 20.19 5.32
C PHE A 130 -0.14 19.49 5.79
N GLU A 131 -1.08 20.22 6.40
CA GLU A 131 -2.38 19.68 6.80
C GLU A 131 -3.17 19.22 5.57
N ILE A 132 -3.32 20.08 4.57
CA ILE A 132 -4.00 19.76 3.31
C ILE A 132 -3.33 18.56 2.63
N THR A 133 -1.99 18.56 2.54
CA THR A 133 -1.25 17.45 1.92
C THR A 133 -1.45 16.14 2.68
N SER A 134 -1.47 16.18 4.02
CA SER A 134 -1.68 15.00 4.86
C SER A 134 -3.11 14.45 4.77
N ASP A 135 -4.10 15.31 4.57
CA ASP A 135 -5.50 14.91 4.38
C ASP A 135 -5.75 14.35 2.98
N LEU A 136 -5.04 14.87 1.97
CA LEU A 136 -5.15 14.42 0.59
C LEU A 136 -4.42 13.09 0.32
N MET A 137 -3.34 12.82 1.05
CA MET A 137 -2.48 11.65 0.82
C MET A 137 -3.21 10.28 0.88
N PRO A 138 -4.13 10.01 1.83
CA PRO A 138 -4.90 8.76 1.81
C PRO A 138 -5.82 8.64 0.59
N ALA A 139 -6.44 9.75 0.16
CA ALA A 139 -7.28 9.75 -1.03
C ALA A 139 -6.45 9.47 -2.30
N LEU A 140 -5.28 10.11 -2.43
CA LEU A 140 -4.35 9.85 -3.53
C LEU A 140 -3.86 8.40 -3.52
N THR A 141 -3.49 7.87 -2.36
CA THR A 141 -3.07 6.47 -2.20
C THR A 141 -4.18 5.50 -2.59
N ALA A 142 -5.43 5.80 -2.21
CA ALA A 142 -6.57 4.99 -2.60
C ALA A 142 -6.78 5.00 -4.12
N VAL A 143 -6.87 6.19 -4.74
CA VAL A 143 -7.05 6.32 -6.20
C VAL A 143 -5.91 5.61 -6.95
N GLU A 144 -4.68 5.77 -6.49
CA GLU A 144 -3.51 5.10 -7.06
C GLU A 144 -3.61 3.57 -6.98
N ALA A 145 -3.88 3.04 -5.78
CA ALA A 145 -3.95 1.61 -5.51
C ALA A 145 -5.14 0.95 -6.24
N PHE A 146 -6.27 1.62 -6.32
CA PHE A 146 -7.41 1.17 -7.12
C PHE A 146 -7.11 1.23 -8.62
N SER A 147 -6.45 2.30 -9.10
CA SER A 147 -6.14 2.44 -10.53
C SER A 147 -5.18 1.35 -11.03
N ILE A 148 -4.15 1.02 -10.23
CA ILE A 148 -3.22 -0.08 -10.58
C ILE A 148 -3.90 -1.45 -10.58
N ALA A 149 -4.78 -1.70 -9.61
CA ALA A 149 -5.57 -2.92 -9.58
C ALA A 149 -6.54 -3.00 -10.77
N LEU A 150 -7.21 -1.90 -11.11
CA LEU A 150 -8.14 -1.85 -12.23
C LEU A 150 -7.46 -2.12 -13.57
N PHE A 151 -6.31 -1.50 -13.88
CA PHE A 151 -5.63 -1.80 -15.14
C PHE A 151 -4.95 -3.18 -15.14
N SER A 152 -4.65 -3.75 -13.98
CA SER A 152 -4.19 -5.14 -13.86
C SER A 152 -5.31 -6.14 -14.18
N ILE A 153 -6.55 -5.83 -13.76
CA ILE A 153 -7.74 -6.67 -13.99
C ILE A 153 -8.27 -6.55 -15.41
N MET A 154 -8.43 -5.31 -15.91
CA MET A 154 -8.98 -5.05 -17.24
C MET A 154 -7.92 -5.28 -18.30
N THR A 155 -8.15 -6.16 -19.27
CA THR A 155 -7.23 -6.34 -20.41
C THR A 155 -7.67 -5.48 -21.60
N ILE A 156 -6.72 -5.00 -22.43
CA ILE A 156 -7.03 -4.23 -23.66
C ILE A 156 -7.68 -5.14 -24.69
N HIS A 157 -7.30 -6.42 -24.72
CA HIS A 157 -7.70 -7.34 -25.77
C HIS A 157 -9.06 -8.04 -25.52
N SER A 158 -9.44 -8.32 -24.26
CA SER A 158 -10.71 -9.02 -23.95
C SER A 158 -11.83 -8.12 -23.44
N ASP A 159 -11.49 -7.00 -22.80
CA ASP A 159 -12.47 -6.23 -22.00
C ASP A 159 -12.73 -4.84 -22.61
N PHE A 160 -12.30 -3.78 -21.93
CA PHE A 160 -12.61 -2.39 -22.24
C PHE A 160 -11.30 -1.60 -22.43
N PRO A 161 -10.79 -1.47 -23.67
CA PRO A 161 -9.50 -0.81 -23.93
C PRO A 161 -9.50 0.65 -23.46
N MET A 162 -10.64 1.34 -23.56
CA MET A 162 -10.81 2.71 -23.07
C MET A 162 -10.75 2.81 -21.54
N ALA A 163 -11.32 1.84 -20.82
CA ALA A 163 -11.26 1.83 -19.37
C ALA A 163 -9.84 1.49 -18.88
N ASN A 164 -9.15 0.53 -19.52
CA ASN A 164 -7.74 0.25 -19.25
C ASN A 164 -6.86 1.50 -19.42
N ARG A 165 -7.07 2.25 -20.51
CA ARG A 165 -6.39 3.52 -20.75
C ARG A 165 -6.65 4.54 -19.63
N PHE A 166 -7.91 4.73 -19.25
CA PHE A 166 -8.27 5.67 -18.18
C PHE A 166 -7.63 5.27 -16.85
N ALA A 167 -7.65 3.99 -16.50
CA ALA A 167 -7.01 3.47 -15.30
C ALA A 167 -5.49 3.66 -15.30
N LYS A 168 -4.81 3.41 -16.44
CA LYS A 168 -3.36 3.68 -16.58
C LYS A 168 -3.01 5.16 -16.40
N LEU A 169 -3.79 6.06 -17.00
CA LEU A 169 -3.59 7.50 -16.87
C LEU A 169 -3.87 7.98 -15.44
N SER A 170 -4.97 7.50 -14.84
CA SER A 170 -5.33 7.81 -13.46
C SER A 170 -4.24 7.34 -12.49
N PHE A 171 -3.72 6.12 -12.69
CA PHE A 171 -2.56 5.61 -11.95
C PHE A 171 -1.35 6.52 -12.10
N ALA A 172 -0.96 6.88 -13.34
CA ALA A 172 0.21 7.72 -13.58
C ALA A 172 0.14 9.07 -12.84
N ILE A 173 -1.02 9.74 -12.91
CA ILE A 173 -1.25 11.04 -12.27
C ILE A 173 -1.31 10.89 -10.75
N SER A 174 -2.13 9.97 -10.24
CA SER A 174 -2.30 9.77 -8.79
C SER A 174 -1.03 9.27 -8.11
N ALA A 175 -0.27 8.36 -8.73
CA ALA A 175 1.04 7.92 -8.23
C ALA A 175 2.02 9.10 -8.15
N SER A 176 2.11 9.91 -9.20
CA SER A 176 3.01 11.08 -9.20
C SER A 176 2.67 12.06 -8.08
N LEU A 177 1.38 12.38 -7.91
CA LEU A 177 0.90 13.26 -6.84
C LEU A 177 1.11 12.64 -5.46
N ASN A 178 0.85 11.35 -5.28
CA ASN A 178 1.04 10.66 -4.01
C ASN A 178 2.53 10.59 -3.62
N MET A 179 3.39 10.28 -4.58
CA MET A 179 4.84 10.26 -4.38
C MET A 179 5.35 11.64 -3.98
N LEU A 180 4.87 12.70 -4.62
CA LEU A 180 5.20 14.08 -4.27
C LEU A 180 4.74 14.43 -2.85
N ALA A 181 3.46 14.20 -2.54
CA ALA A 181 2.86 14.49 -1.24
C ALA A 181 3.60 13.76 -0.10
N SER A 182 3.83 12.46 -0.27
CA SER A 182 4.54 11.62 0.69
C SER A 182 5.99 12.09 0.90
N THR A 183 6.68 12.46 -0.19
CA THR A 183 8.07 12.95 -0.11
C THR A 183 8.15 14.29 0.63
N LEU A 184 7.22 15.22 0.37
CA LEU A 184 7.17 16.52 1.04
C LEU A 184 6.94 16.37 2.55
N ILE A 185 5.99 15.53 2.95
CA ILE A 185 5.70 15.25 4.37
C ILE A 185 6.94 14.65 5.04
N LEU A 186 7.52 13.60 4.46
CA LEU A 186 8.65 12.90 5.06
C LEU A 186 9.91 13.76 5.09
N PHE A 187 10.18 14.53 4.04
CA PHE A 187 11.28 15.48 4.01
C PHE A 187 11.16 16.48 5.17
N HIS A 188 9.97 17.06 5.39
CA HIS A 188 9.79 18.01 6.48
C HIS A 188 10.02 17.39 7.87
N PHE A 189 9.49 16.19 8.11
CA PHE A 189 9.60 15.55 9.42
C PHE A 189 10.98 14.93 9.70
N LYS A 190 11.67 14.45 8.66
CA LYS A 190 12.88 13.62 8.81
C LYS A 190 14.16 14.33 8.40
N SER A 191 14.09 15.45 7.68
CA SER A 191 15.27 16.24 7.31
C SER A 191 16.08 16.73 8.53
N LYS A 192 15.43 16.89 9.69
CA LYS A 192 16.07 17.30 10.95
C LYS A 192 16.54 16.13 11.84
N SER A 193 16.35 14.90 11.39
CA SER A 193 16.71 13.70 12.16
C SER A 193 18.17 13.34 11.93
N ASN A 194 18.90 12.98 12.99
CA ASN A 194 20.28 12.51 12.89
C ASN A 194 20.40 11.04 12.47
N ASN A 195 19.28 10.35 12.23
CA ASN A 195 19.28 8.93 11.87
C ASN A 195 19.64 8.73 10.39
N PRO A 196 20.75 8.02 10.06
CA PRO A 196 21.19 7.86 8.68
C PRO A 196 20.18 7.09 7.81
N LEU A 197 19.45 6.14 8.40
CA LEU A 197 18.41 5.38 7.70
C LEU A 197 17.25 6.28 7.23
N GLU A 198 16.93 7.34 7.97
CA GLU A 198 15.89 8.28 7.58
C GLU A 198 16.34 9.17 6.43
N THR A 199 17.60 9.60 6.45
CA THR A 199 18.22 10.32 5.33
C THR A 199 18.24 9.48 4.06
N ILE A 200 18.61 8.20 4.16
CA ILE A 200 18.60 7.27 3.02
C ILE A 200 17.18 7.07 2.49
N SER A 201 16.18 6.86 3.35
CA SER A 201 14.78 6.71 2.94
C SER A 201 14.29 7.93 2.15
N VAL A 202 14.52 9.14 2.69
CA VAL A 202 14.13 10.39 2.02
C VAL A 202 14.87 10.56 0.68
N GLY A 203 16.18 10.26 0.63
CA GLY A 203 16.97 10.30 -0.59
C GLY A 203 16.43 9.37 -1.68
N LEU A 204 16.14 8.11 -1.33
CA LEU A 204 15.55 7.13 -2.25
C LEU A 204 14.20 7.60 -2.79
N LYS A 205 13.35 8.20 -1.94
CA LYS A 205 12.05 8.73 -2.36
C LYS A 205 12.18 9.90 -3.33
N ILE A 206 13.09 10.84 -3.07
CA ILE A 206 13.36 11.98 -3.96
C ILE A 206 13.83 11.48 -5.33
N VAL A 207 14.83 10.58 -5.37
CA VAL A 207 15.34 10.03 -6.63
C VAL A 207 14.22 9.28 -7.38
N SER A 208 13.49 8.42 -6.69
CA SER A 208 12.40 7.64 -7.30
C SER A 208 11.28 8.53 -7.83
N LEU A 209 10.93 9.61 -7.12
CA LEU A 209 9.94 10.61 -7.55
C LEU A 209 10.38 11.27 -8.86
N PHE A 210 11.61 11.77 -8.93
CA PHE A 210 12.10 12.43 -10.15
C PHE A 210 12.15 11.47 -11.34
N VAL A 211 12.67 10.25 -11.14
CA VAL A 211 12.74 9.22 -12.17
C VAL A 211 11.33 8.86 -12.66
N PHE A 212 10.40 8.60 -11.75
CA PHE A 212 9.03 8.22 -12.10
C PHE A 212 8.32 9.35 -12.85
N CYS A 213 8.33 10.59 -12.33
CA CYS A 213 7.67 11.73 -12.94
C CYS A 213 8.26 12.10 -14.31
N TYR A 214 9.56 11.90 -14.52
CA TYR A 214 10.21 12.18 -15.80
C TYR A 214 9.88 11.12 -16.87
N LEU A 215 9.90 9.84 -16.49
CA LEU A 215 9.73 8.71 -17.41
C LEU A 215 8.26 8.34 -17.67
N SER A 216 7.38 8.55 -16.70
CA SER A 216 5.96 8.18 -16.76
C SER A 216 5.24 8.76 -17.98
N PRO A 217 5.31 10.09 -18.28
CA PRO A 217 4.64 10.65 -19.44
C PRO A 217 5.10 10.03 -20.76
N GLN A 218 6.42 9.82 -20.90
CA GLN A 218 7.02 9.25 -22.11
C GLN A 218 6.55 7.81 -22.34
N TYR A 219 6.57 7.00 -21.27
CA TYR A 219 6.11 5.62 -21.31
C TYR A 219 4.62 5.50 -21.62
N PHE A 220 3.76 6.23 -20.89
CA PHE A 220 2.32 6.11 -21.08
C PHE A 220 1.85 6.67 -22.43
N GLN A 221 2.54 7.69 -22.97
CA GLN A 221 2.26 8.17 -24.32
C GLN A 221 2.56 7.09 -25.38
N TYR A 222 3.69 6.39 -25.26
CA TYR A 222 4.03 5.28 -26.15
C TYR A 222 3.11 4.07 -25.94
N HIS A 223 2.86 3.68 -24.70
CA HIS A 223 1.97 2.56 -24.41
C HIS A 223 0.54 2.85 -24.90
N HIS A 224 0.12 4.11 -24.90
CA HIS A 224 -1.18 4.49 -25.44
C HIS A 224 -1.31 4.21 -26.94
N THR A 225 -0.28 4.49 -27.75
CA THR A 225 -0.34 4.18 -29.19
C THR A 225 -0.38 2.68 -29.44
N VAL A 226 0.39 1.91 -28.66
CA VAL A 226 0.38 0.44 -28.70
C VAL A 226 -0.98 -0.13 -28.29
N THR A 227 -1.65 0.48 -27.31
CA THR A 227 -2.99 0.06 -26.85
C THR A 227 -4.06 0.21 -27.93
N MET A 228 -3.93 1.20 -28.81
CA MET A 228 -4.89 1.42 -29.91
C MET A 228 -4.69 0.45 -31.08
N GLN A 229 -3.54 -0.21 -31.14
CA GLN A 229 -3.18 -1.16 -32.20
C GLN A 229 -2.63 -2.44 -31.55
N PRO A 230 -3.51 -3.35 -31.09
CA PRO A 230 -3.09 -4.54 -30.33
C PRO A 230 -2.09 -5.37 -31.14
N MET A 231 -0.83 -5.38 -30.72
CA MET A 231 0.25 -6.04 -31.44
C MET A 231 0.24 -7.55 -31.20
N CYS A 232 0.68 -8.33 -32.19
CA CYS A 232 0.80 -9.78 -32.06
C CYS A 232 1.99 -10.26 -31.20
N HIS A 233 2.81 -9.35 -30.66
CA HIS A 233 4.00 -9.68 -29.90
C HIS A 233 4.18 -8.77 -28.68
N SER A 234 4.87 -9.25 -27.66
CA SER A 234 5.12 -8.53 -26.40
C SER A 234 6.33 -7.57 -26.48
N TYR A 235 7.06 -7.56 -27.60
CA TYR A 235 8.34 -6.87 -27.76
C TYR A 235 8.16 -5.42 -28.23
N ILE A 236 8.89 -4.51 -27.60
CA ILE A 236 8.92 -3.08 -27.94
C ILE A 236 10.38 -2.62 -28.18
N PRO A 237 10.61 -1.45 -28.82
CA PRO A 237 11.96 -0.93 -28.98
C PRO A 237 12.68 -0.81 -27.64
N ARG A 238 13.98 -1.14 -27.62
CA ARG A 238 14.80 -1.25 -26.40
C ARG A 238 14.64 -0.08 -25.44
N ILE A 239 14.62 1.14 -25.98
CA ILE A 239 14.53 2.36 -25.17
C ILE A 239 13.25 2.39 -24.33
N TYR A 240 12.11 2.01 -24.91
CA TYR A 240 10.82 2.02 -24.20
C TYR A 240 10.70 0.88 -23.19
N ALA A 241 11.29 -0.29 -23.48
CA ALA A 241 11.39 -1.38 -22.51
C ALA A 241 12.25 -1.00 -21.30
N LEU A 242 13.42 -0.39 -21.54
CA LEU A 242 14.28 0.09 -20.45
C LEU A 242 13.59 1.17 -19.62
N ILE A 243 12.87 2.10 -20.27
CA ILE A 243 12.06 3.11 -19.58
C ILE A 243 11.02 2.43 -18.68
N GLU A 244 10.32 1.42 -19.17
CA GLU A 244 9.34 0.65 -18.39
C GLU A 244 9.98 -0.01 -17.16
N TYR A 245 11.11 -0.70 -17.34
CA TYR A 245 11.78 -1.40 -16.25
C TYR A 245 12.26 -0.44 -15.16
N VAL A 246 12.83 0.70 -15.57
CA VAL A 246 13.27 1.76 -14.65
C VAL A 246 12.08 2.38 -13.93
N LEU A 247 10.95 2.59 -14.63
CA LEU A 247 9.72 3.12 -14.03
C LEU A 247 9.14 2.17 -12.98
N VAL A 248 9.05 0.88 -13.29
CA VAL A 248 8.61 -0.16 -12.35
C VAL A 248 9.54 -0.23 -11.14
N ALA A 249 10.86 -0.19 -11.37
CA ALA A 249 11.85 -0.21 -10.29
C ALA A 249 11.74 1.03 -9.39
N ALA A 250 11.65 2.23 -9.97
CA ALA A 250 11.48 3.48 -9.22
C ALA A 250 10.21 3.45 -8.36
N TYR A 251 9.10 2.98 -8.93
CA TYR A 251 7.84 2.82 -8.20
C TYR A 251 7.98 1.82 -7.04
N ALA A 252 8.56 0.65 -7.28
CA ALA A 252 8.78 -0.37 -6.26
C ALA A 252 9.70 0.14 -5.13
N VAL A 253 10.83 0.76 -5.45
CA VAL A 253 11.77 1.32 -4.46
C VAL A 253 11.10 2.42 -3.62
N PHE A 254 10.30 3.27 -4.24
CA PHE A 254 9.55 4.31 -3.52
C PHE A 254 8.59 3.71 -2.48
N HIS A 255 7.85 2.66 -2.85
CA HIS A 255 6.91 2.03 -1.94
C HIS A 255 7.59 1.10 -0.93
N LEU A 256 8.69 0.43 -1.28
CA LEU A 256 9.44 -0.41 -0.33
C LEU A 256 10.17 0.43 0.73
N SER A 257 10.63 1.63 0.39
CA SER A 257 11.26 2.54 1.37
C SER A 257 10.30 2.97 2.49
N TRP A 258 8.97 2.81 2.32
CA TRP A 258 8.02 2.99 3.42
C TRP A 258 8.25 2.03 4.59
N LEU A 259 8.80 0.84 4.36
CA LEU A 259 9.13 -0.11 5.44
C LEU A 259 10.14 0.49 6.43
N ILE A 260 11.09 1.31 5.93
CA ILE A 260 12.04 2.05 6.75
C ILE A 260 11.32 3.12 7.57
N ASP A 261 10.27 3.72 7.00
CA ASP A 261 9.56 4.83 7.61
C ASP A 261 8.65 4.40 8.75
N ILE A 262 8.03 3.22 8.65
CA ILE A 262 7.08 2.68 9.63
C ILE A 262 7.75 1.85 10.72
N ARG A 263 9.08 1.69 10.71
CA ARG A 263 9.81 0.76 11.59
C ARG A 263 9.57 0.96 13.10
N HIS A 264 9.20 2.18 13.49
CA HIS A 264 8.90 2.53 14.88
C HIS A 264 7.39 2.67 15.16
N LEU A 265 6.52 2.41 14.17
CA LEU A 265 5.09 2.50 14.35
C LEU A 265 4.53 1.21 14.93
N GLN A 266 3.70 1.39 15.96
CA GLN A 266 3.08 0.32 16.70
C GLN A 266 1.61 0.64 16.88
N PHE A 267 0.76 -0.36 16.70
CA PHE A 267 -0.63 -0.28 17.08
C PHE A 267 -0.76 -0.72 18.54
N LEU A 268 -1.31 0.15 19.37
CA LEU A 268 -1.58 -0.14 20.78
C LEU A 268 -3.06 -0.48 20.89
N CYS A 269 -3.35 -1.76 21.11
CA CYS A 269 -4.71 -2.22 21.35
C CYS A 269 -4.95 -2.28 22.86
N TYR A 270 -5.96 -1.57 23.37
CA TYR A 270 -6.37 -1.62 24.77
C TYR A 270 -7.58 -2.55 24.90
N PRO A 271 -7.38 -3.87 25.07
CA PRO A 271 -8.47 -4.85 25.04
C PRO A 271 -9.59 -4.54 26.04
N ARG A 272 -9.26 -3.98 27.21
CA ARG A 272 -10.23 -3.57 28.24
C ARG A 272 -11.04 -2.34 27.85
N SER A 273 -10.41 -1.31 27.28
CA SER A 273 -11.15 -0.16 26.75
C SER A 273 -12.04 -0.55 25.55
N CYS A 274 -11.63 -1.56 24.77
CA CYS A 274 -12.42 -2.10 23.66
C CYS A 274 -13.57 -3.02 24.11
N SER A 275 -13.51 -3.64 25.30
CA SER A 275 -14.60 -4.41 25.89
C SER A 275 -15.66 -3.55 26.59
N GLY A 276 -15.46 -2.23 26.64
CA GLY A 276 -16.32 -1.29 27.37
C GLY A 276 -15.98 -1.18 28.86
N GLU A 277 -14.88 -1.81 29.30
CA GLU A 277 -14.35 -1.62 30.64
C GLU A 277 -13.52 -0.34 30.67
N CYS A 278 -13.99 0.64 31.44
CA CYS A 278 -13.26 1.88 31.63
C CYS A 278 -12.05 1.64 32.53
N GLU A 279 -10.87 1.68 31.94
CA GLU A 279 -9.60 1.67 32.66
C GLU A 279 -9.06 3.11 32.72
N PRO A 280 -8.45 3.53 33.84
CA PRO A 280 -7.93 4.87 33.99
C PRO A 280 -6.65 5.07 33.17
N LEU A 281 -6.80 5.50 31.92
CA LEU A 281 -5.70 6.08 31.14
C LEU A 281 -5.18 7.38 31.77
N ASP A 282 -6.02 8.07 32.54
CA ASP A 282 -5.68 9.22 33.36
C ASP A 282 -6.51 9.21 34.67
N PRO A 283 -5.87 9.03 35.84
CA PRO A 283 -6.54 8.96 37.14
C PRO A 283 -7.45 10.16 37.45
N ALA A 284 -7.14 11.33 36.88
CA ALA A 284 -7.92 12.56 37.08
C ALA A 284 -9.35 12.47 36.50
N ASN A 285 -9.62 11.53 35.59
CA ASN A 285 -10.96 11.37 35.01
C ASN A 285 -11.92 10.52 35.87
N PHE A 286 -11.43 9.87 36.94
CA PHE A 286 -12.16 8.89 37.76
C PHE A 286 -12.38 9.34 39.22
N VAL A 287 -11.92 10.53 39.58
CA VAL A 287 -12.27 11.17 40.85
C VAL A 287 -13.75 11.56 40.88
N ALA A 288 -14.31 11.76 42.08
CA ALA A 288 -15.69 12.21 42.24
C ALA A 288 -15.93 13.54 41.50
N GLY A 289 -16.99 13.62 40.69
CA GLY A 289 -17.26 14.70 39.75
C GLY A 289 -16.51 14.62 38.42
N GLY A 290 -15.69 13.59 38.21
CA GLY A 290 -14.93 13.33 37.00
C GLY A 290 -15.75 12.71 35.88
N LYS A 291 -15.27 12.83 34.63
CA LYS A 291 -15.98 12.39 33.42
C LYS A 291 -16.36 10.90 33.41
N TYR A 292 -15.58 10.06 34.10
CA TYR A 292 -15.77 8.61 34.16
C TYR A 292 -15.93 8.08 35.60
N GLU A 293 -16.40 8.91 36.53
CA GLU A 293 -16.63 8.53 37.94
C GLU A 293 -17.37 7.19 38.11
N HIS A 294 -18.38 6.95 37.28
CA HIS A 294 -19.24 5.76 37.34
C HIS A 294 -18.79 4.60 36.44
N CYS A 295 -17.73 4.79 35.67
CA CYS A 295 -17.22 3.78 34.76
C CYS A 295 -16.04 3.07 35.43
N ARG A 296 -16.33 2.00 36.18
CA ARG A 296 -15.30 1.15 36.81
C ARG A 296 -15.31 -0.24 36.20
N ALA A 297 -14.16 -0.90 36.21
CA ALA A 297 -14.05 -2.28 35.75
C ALA A 297 -15.08 -3.17 36.48
N PHE A 298 -15.75 -4.04 35.73
CA PHE A 298 -16.78 -4.94 36.27
C PHE A 298 -16.25 -5.79 37.43
N GLU A 299 -14.98 -6.20 37.36
CA GLU A 299 -14.27 -6.91 38.41
C GLU A 299 -14.22 -6.10 39.71
N GLU A 300 -13.90 -4.81 39.66
CA GLU A 300 -13.84 -3.95 40.86
C GLU A 300 -15.22 -3.86 41.56
N ARG A 301 -16.30 -3.78 40.77
CA ARG A 301 -17.67 -3.80 41.28
C ARG A 301 -18.06 -5.16 41.86
N GLN A 302 -17.61 -6.27 41.25
CA GLN A 302 -17.80 -7.60 41.81
C GLN A 302 -17.04 -7.77 43.13
N TRP A 303 -15.83 -7.24 43.23
CA TRP A 303 -15.03 -7.30 44.46
C TRP A 303 -15.65 -6.47 45.58
N GLN A 304 -16.15 -5.28 45.28
CA GLN A 304 -16.91 -4.46 46.25
C GLN A 304 -18.18 -5.19 46.72
N MET A 305 -18.92 -5.84 45.81
CA MET A 305 -20.11 -6.60 46.17
C MET A 305 -19.80 -7.87 46.98
N ARG A 306 -18.63 -8.51 46.76
CA ARG A 306 -18.17 -9.64 47.59
C ARG A 306 -17.77 -9.17 48.98
N ARG A 307 -17.01 -8.07 49.10
CA ARG A 307 -16.65 -7.48 50.40
C ARG A 307 -17.87 -7.01 51.20
N GLY A 308 -18.84 -6.39 50.54
CA GLY A 308 -20.10 -6.01 51.18
C GLY A 308 -20.95 -7.20 51.66
N LYS A 309 -20.71 -8.42 51.15
CA LYS A 309 -21.32 -9.65 51.67
C LYS A 309 -20.52 -10.26 52.82
N GLU A 310 -19.19 -10.18 52.76
CA GLU A 310 -18.29 -10.66 53.82
C GLU A 310 -18.38 -9.79 55.09
N GLU A 311 -18.53 -8.46 54.95
CA GLU A 311 -18.74 -7.55 56.09
C GLU A 311 -20.10 -7.77 56.78
N VAL A 312 -21.13 -8.16 56.03
CA VAL A 312 -22.46 -8.49 56.59
C VAL A 312 -22.49 -9.85 57.29
N GLN A 313 -21.63 -10.80 56.89
CA GLN A 313 -21.51 -12.11 57.57
C GLN A 313 -20.56 -12.10 58.78
N GLY A 314 -19.76 -11.04 58.95
CA GLY A 314 -18.86 -10.88 60.10
C GLY A 314 -19.49 -10.18 61.31
N GLU A 315 -20.73 -9.69 61.18
CA GLU A 315 -21.48 -8.97 62.22
C GLU A 315 -22.64 -9.78 62.83
N GLU A 316 -22.78 -11.09 62.52
CA GLU A 316 -23.69 -12.02 63.22
C GLU A 316 -22.99 -12.85 64.30
#